data_AF-A0A140E4P7-F1
#
_entry.id   AF-A0A140E4P7-F1
#
_cell.length_a   1.000
_cell.length_b   1.000
_cell.length_c   1.000
_cell.angle_alpha   90.00
_cell.angle_beta   90.00
_cell.angle_gamma   90.00
#
_symmetry.space_group_name_H-M   'P 1'
#
loop_
_entity.id
_entity.type
_entity.pdbx_description
1 polymer ?
#
loop_
_entity_poly.entity_id
_entity_poly.type
_entity_poly.pdbx_seq_one_letter_code
_entity_poly.pdbx_strand_id
1 'polypeptide(L)'
;MGYGLKWERIGVVKKFTEKVNDTEFMAATEDVQNNPNFGSILFVINDFSEVNDFEVTPPIIKAYFASVADAYRVNDKVKIAFITQDRELEAQINTFVHSSPLPYRSRVFKSVSEARNWCKGPKFKSP
;
A
#
# COMPACT_ATOMS: atom_id res chain seq x y z
N MET A 1 10.68 11.25 -10.39
CA MET A 1 10.16 10.04 -9.71
C MET A 1 8.81 10.43 -9.14
N GLY A 2 7.71 9.86 -9.64
CA GLY A 2 6.35 10.17 -9.17
C GLY A 2 5.99 9.61 -7.79
N TYR A 3 6.96 9.10 -7.03
CA TYR A 3 6.75 8.64 -5.66
C TYR A 3 7.95 8.91 -4.73
N GLY A 4 7.65 8.95 -3.44
CA GLY A 4 8.63 8.98 -2.36
C GLY A 4 8.31 7.96 -1.27
N LEU A 5 9.36 7.40 -0.64
CA LEU A 5 9.24 6.43 0.44
C LEU A 5 9.58 7.08 1.78
N LYS A 6 8.61 7.11 2.70
CA LYS A 6 8.83 7.53 4.08
C LYS A 6 8.81 6.31 4.99
N TRP A 7 10.00 5.84 5.34
CA TRP A 7 10.18 4.78 6.32
C TRP A 7 9.90 5.28 7.73
N GLU A 8 9.18 4.47 8.49
CA GLU A 8 8.85 4.66 9.89
C GLU A 8 9.33 3.44 10.69
N ARG A 9 9.37 3.56 12.01
CA ARG A 9 9.87 2.50 12.91
C ARG A 9 9.22 1.12 12.67
N ILE A 10 7.97 1.08 12.25
CA ILE A 10 7.17 -0.15 12.13
C ILE A 10 6.44 -0.25 10.78
N GLY A 11 6.85 0.51 9.77
CA GLY A 11 6.10 0.60 8.52
C GLY A 11 6.68 1.58 7.54
N VAL A 12 6.05 1.69 6.37
CA VAL A 12 6.44 2.63 5.32
C VAL A 12 5.22 3.27 4.69
N VAL A 13 5.34 4.53 4.32
CA VAL A 13 4.37 5.26 3.49
C VAL A 13 4.98 5.50 2.13
N LYS A 14 4.37 4.93 1.10
CA LYS A 14 4.63 5.21 -0.32
C LYS A 14 3.74 6.38 -0.69
N LYS A 15 4.31 7.58 -0.84
CA LYS A 15 3.57 8.77 -1.25
C LYS A 15 3.71 8.92 -2.76
N PHE A 16 2.59 8.96 -3.46
CA PHE A 16 2.51 9.21 -4.89
C PHE A 16 1.94 10.60 -5.14
N THR A 17 2.39 11.26 -6.21
CA THR A 17 1.99 12.64 -6.52
C THR A 17 1.73 12.82 -8.00
N GLU A 18 0.76 13.68 -8.34
CA GLU A 18 0.39 14.04 -9.71
C GLU A 18 -0.12 12.84 -10.51
N LYS A 19 0.78 12.14 -11.20
CA LYS A 19 0.49 11.02 -12.08
C LYS A 19 1.18 9.77 -11.56
N VAL A 20 0.46 8.65 -11.58
CA VAL A 20 1.01 7.33 -11.27
C VAL A 20 0.81 6.42 -12.46
N ASN A 21 1.92 5.97 -13.04
CA ASN A 21 1.93 4.95 -14.07
C ASN A 21 2.38 3.59 -13.54
N ASP A 22 2.29 2.59 -14.42
CA ASP A 22 2.73 1.21 -14.22
C ASP A 22 4.14 1.08 -13.64
N THR A 23 5.12 1.79 -14.23
CA THR A 23 6.52 1.72 -13.82
C THR A 23 6.71 2.27 -12.40
N GLU A 24 6.08 3.40 -12.08
CA GLU A 24 6.21 4.03 -10.77
C GLU A 24 5.55 3.21 -9.67
N PHE A 25 4.38 2.64 -9.95
CA PHE A 25 3.66 1.81 -9.00
C PHE A 25 4.42 0.52 -8.65
N MET A 26 5.00 -0.14 -9.66
CA MET A 26 5.81 -1.35 -9.44
C MET A 26 7.15 -1.03 -8.80
N ALA A 27 7.87 -0.02 -9.28
CA ALA A 27 9.16 0.37 -8.68
C ALA A 27 9.02 0.70 -7.19
N ALA A 28 7.98 1.46 -6.81
CA ALA A 28 7.72 1.76 -5.39
C ALA A 28 7.42 0.52 -4.55
N THR A 29 6.85 -0.52 -5.16
CA THR A 29 6.58 -1.80 -4.50
C THR A 29 7.87 -2.60 -4.31
N GLU A 30 8.69 -2.69 -5.36
CA GLU A 30 9.99 -3.38 -5.33
C GLU A 30 10.94 -2.74 -4.33
N ASP A 31 11.05 -1.41 -4.30
CA ASP A 31 11.91 -0.69 -3.34
C ASP A 31 11.53 -0.98 -1.88
N VAL A 32 10.23 -1.14 -1.60
CA VAL A 32 9.76 -1.51 -0.26
C VAL A 32 10.11 -2.96 0.07
N GLN A 33 9.87 -3.89 -0.86
CA GLN A 33 10.09 -5.32 -0.63
C GLN A 33 11.58 -5.69 -0.55
N ASN A 34 12.43 -4.99 -1.30
CA ASN A 34 13.88 -5.18 -1.31
C ASN A 34 14.60 -4.46 -0.15
N ASN A 35 13.88 -3.68 0.66
CA ASN A 35 14.48 -3.05 1.81
C ASN A 35 14.85 -4.10 2.89
N PRO A 36 16.06 -4.07 3.47
CA PRO A 36 16.47 -5.01 4.51
C PRO A 36 15.53 -5.05 5.72
N ASN A 37 14.81 -3.96 6.01
CA ASN A 37 13.88 -3.88 7.13
C ASN A 37 12.49 -4.45 6.81
N PHE A 38 12.21 -4.86 5.57
CA PHE A 38 10.89 -5.35 5.14
C PHE A 38 10.39 -6.50 6.02
N GLY A 39 11.28 -7.40 6.46
CA GLY A 39 10.93 -8.51 7.36
C GLY A 39 10.38 -8.08 8.73
N SER A 40 10.54 -6.82 9.12
CA SER A 40 10.18 -6.30 10.44
C SER A 40 9.02 -5.31 10.46
N ILE A 41 8.58 -4.82 9.29
CA ILE A 41 7.50 -3.84 9.23
C ILE A 41 6.13 -4.47 9.47
N LEU A 42 5.19 -3.67 9.95
CA LEU A 42 3.81 -4.07 10.21
C LEU A 42 2.83 -3.47 9.22
N PHE A 43 3.25 -2.48 8.43
CA PHE A 43 2.38 -1.89 7.42
C PHE A 43 3.10 -1.28 6.22
N VAL A 44 2.36 -1.24 5.12
CA VAL A 44 2.64 -0.44 3.93
C VAL A 44 1.41 0.42 3.66
N ILE A 45 1.60 1.74 3.60
CA ILE A 45 0.55 2.69 3.21
C ILE A 45 0.85 3.18 1.80
N ASN A 46 -0.07 2.96 0.87
CA ASN A 46 -0.07 3.57 -0.47
C ASN A 46 -0.87 4.87 -0.37
N ASP A 47 -0.20 6.01 -0.39
CA ASP A 47 -0.82 7.32 -0.28
C ASP A 47 -0.96 7.95 -1.67
N PHE A 48 -2.20 7.94 -2.19
CA PHE A 48 -2.60 8.55 -3.45
C PHE A 48 -3.39 9.86 -3.24
N SER A 49 -3.30 10.47 -2.05
CA SER A 49 -4.08 11.68 -1.73
C SER A 49 -3.76 12.90 -2.60
N GLU A 50 -2.58 12.90 -3.25
CA GLU A 50 -2.11 13.96 -4.16
C GLU A 50 -2.01 13.46 -5.62
N VAL A 51 -2.66 12.34 -5.94
CA VAL A 51 -2.72 11.78 -7.30
C VAL A 51 -3.99 12.26 -7.98
N ASN A 52 -3.83 12.80 -9.18
CA ASN A 52 -4.92 13.27 -10.03
C ASN A 52 -5.08 12.43 -11.31
N ASP A 53 -4.05 11.63 -11.65
CA ASP A 53 -4.05 10.76 -12.84
C ASP A 53 -3.47 9.39 -12.46
N PHE A 54 -4.31 8.35 -12.48
CA PHE A 54 -3.93 6.98 -12.12
C PHE A 54 -4.09 6.07 -13.33
N GLU A 55 -2.98 5.76 -14.00
CA GLU A 55 -2.93 5.00 -15.25
C GLU A 55 -2.39 3.57 -15.05
N VAL A 56 -2.52 3.01 -13.84
CA VAL A 56 -2.05 1.65 -13.59
C VAL A 56 -2.96 0.65 -14.28
N THR A 57 -2.38 -0.17 -15.14
CA THR A 57 -3.11 -1.08 -16.02
C THR A 57 -3.44 -2.41 -15.32
N PRO A 58 -4.50 -3.12 -15.75
CA PRO A 58 -4.83 -4.43 -15.17
C PRO A 58 -3.71 -5.48 -15.18
N PRO A 59 -2.86 -5.58 -16.24
CA PRO A 59 -1.68 -6.45 -16.22
C PRO A 59 -0.72 -6.15 -15.07
N ILE A 60 -0.49 -4.87 -14.76
CA ILE A 60 0.38 -4.48 -13.65
C ILE A 60 -0.26 -4.74 -12.29
N ILE A 61 -1.57 -4.55 -12.14
CA ILE A 61 -2.27 -4.95 -10.91
C ILE A 61 -2.08 -6.46 -10.65
N LYS A 62 -2.16 -7.29 -11.70
CA LYS A 62 -1.89 -8.73 -11.58
C LYS A 62 -0.44 -9.02 -11.17
N ALA A 63 0.53 -8.33 -11.78
CA ALA A 63 1.95 -8.46 -11.41
C ALA A 63 2.20 -8.03 -9.96
N TYR A 64 1.60 -6.93 -9.53
CA TYR A 64 1.62 -6.47 -8.15
C TYR A 64 1.08 -7.54 -7.18
N PHE A 65 -0.04 -8.17 -7.50
CA PHE A 65 -0.59 -9.24 -6.65
C PHE A 65 0.32 -10.47 -6.56
N ALA A 66 0.97 -10.87 -7.65
CA ALA A 66 1.98 -11.92 -7.62
C ALA A 66 3.17 -11.55 -6.73
N SER A 67 3.73 -10.34 -6.91
CA SER A 67 4.81 -9.81 -6.09
C SER A 67 4.44 -9.75 -4.59
N VAL A 68 3.22 -9.30 -4.28
CA VAL A 68 2.73 -9.24 -2.89
C VAL A 68 2.57 -10.64 -2.28
N ALA A 69 2.21 -11.65 -3.07
CA ALA A 69 2.14 -13.03 -2.61
C ALA A 69 3.52 -13.61 -2.27
N ASP A 70 4.55 -13.26 -3.03
CA ASP A 70 5.93 -13.64 -2.72
C ASP A 70 6.43 -12.90 -1.47
N ALA A 71 6.15 -11.61 -1.36
CA ALA A 71 6.49 -10.81 -0.18
C ALA A 71 5.84 -11.33 1.10
N TYR A 72 4.63 -11.90 1.02
CA TYR A 72 3.93 -12.53 2.15
C TYR A 72 4.72 -13.69 2.76
N ARG A 73 5.48 -14.43 1.95
CA ARG A 73 6.33 -15.53 2.44
C ARG A 73 7.49 -15.02 3.29
N VAL A 74 7.89 -13.76 3.12
CA VAL A 74 8.96 -13.11 3.87
C VAL A 74 8.43 -12.44 5.14
N ASN A 75 7.26 -11.79 5.07
CA ASN A 75 6.65 -11.13 6.22
C ASN A 75 5.12 -11.18 6.15
N ASP A 76 4.50 -12.13 6.83
CA ASP A 76 3.05 -12.32 6.86
C ASP A 76 2.28 -11.30 7.74
N LYS A 77 2.98 -10.40 8.44
CA LYS A 77 2.39 -9.48 9.43
C LYS A 77 1.92 -8.15 8.83
N VAL A 78 2.26 -7.88 7.58
CA VAL A 78 2.00 -6.57 6.95
C VAL A 78 0.50 -6.35 6.79
N LYS A 79 0.06 -5.14 7.13
CA LYS A 79 -1.24 -4.60 6.72
C LYS A 79 -1.03 -3.61 5.57
N ILE A 80 -1.86 -3.69 4.55
CA ILE A 80 -1.78 -2.78 3.40
C ILE A 80 -2.91 -1.75 3.48
N ALA A 81 -2.57 -0.47 3.57
CA ALA A 81 -3.55 0.60 3.49
C ALA A 81 -3.44 1.33 2.16
N PHE A 82 -4.57 1.81 1.66
CA PHE A 82 -4.64 2.70 0.49
C PHE A 82 -5.32 4.00 0.90
N ILE A 83 -4.75 5.14 0.56
CA ILE A 83 -5.31 6.47 0.83
C ILE A 83 -5.69 7.09 -0.50
N THR A 84 -6.94 7.51 -0.64
CA THR A 84 -7.38 8.31 -1.79
C THR A 84 -8.61 9.15 -1.43
N GLN A 85 -8.67 10.37 -1.97
CA GLN A 85 -9.89 11.19 -1.93
C GLN A 85 -10.80 10.93 -3.14
N ASP A 86 -10.23 10.37 -4.21
CA ASP A 86 -10.93 10.08 -5.45
C ASP A 86 -11.82 8.84 -5.29
N ARG A 87 -13.12 9.01 -5.56
CA ARG A 87 -14.13 7.95 -5.47
C ARG A 87 -13.99 6.90 -6.57
N GLU A 88 -13.54 7.30 -7.76
CA GLU A 88 -13.31 6.40 -8.88
C GLU A 88 -12.11 5.50 -8.58
N LEU A 89 -10.99 6.08 -8.13
CA LEU A 89 -9.82 5.31 -7.71
C LEU A 89 -10.15 4.40 -6.52
N GLU A 90 -10.94 4.87 -5.54
CA GLU A 90 -11.43 4.01 -4.45
C GLU A 90 -12.24 2.83 -4.97
N ALA A 91 -13.14 3.03 -5.92
CA ALA A 91 -13.93 1.96 -6.53
C ALA A 91 -13.05 0.95 -7.28
N GLN A 92 -12.04 1.43 -8.02
CA GLN A 92 -11.07 0.59 -8.72
C GLN A 92 -10.27 -0.27 -7.73
N ILE A 93 -9.68 0.34 -6.69
CA ILE A 93 -8.93 -0.38 -5.64
C ILE A 93 -9.81 -1.44 -4.96
N ASN A 94 -11.03 -1.08 -4.59
CA ASN A 94 -11.96 -2.03 -3.98
C ASN A 94 -12.28 -3.19 -4.93
N THR A 95 -12.51 -2.91 -6.22
CA THR A 95 -12.76 -3.97 -7.21
C THR A 95 -11.57 -4.92 -7.32
N PHE A 96 -10.34 -4.40 -7.35
CA PHE A 96 -9.13 -5.22 -7.42
C PHE A 96 -8.98 -6.11 -6.17
N VAL A 97 -9.14 -5.53 -4.98
CA VAL A 97 -9.03 -6.27 -3.71
C VAL A 97 -10.10 -7.37 -3.58
N HIS A 98 -11.31 -7.15 -4.10
CA HIS A 98 -12.38 -8.16 -4.05
C HIS A 98 -12.21 -9.27 -5.10
N SER A 99 -11.76 -8.92 -6.31
CA SER A 99 -11.63 -9.87 -7.43
C SER A 99 -10.40 -10.77 -7.33
N SER A 100 -9.34 -10.29 -6.68
CA SER A 100 -8.15 -11.10 -6.38
C SER A 100 -7.66 -10.72 -4.98
N PRO A 101 -8.11 -11.46 -3.95
CA PRO A 101 -7.82 -11.08 -2.58
C PRO A 101 -6.32 -11.16 -2.31
N LEU A 102 -5.77 -10.05 -1.84
CA LEU A 102 -4.42 -10.00 -1.29
C LEU A 102 -4.30 -10.97 -0.11
N PRO A 103 -3.14 -11.65 0.06
CA PRO A 103 -2.92 -12.47 1.25
C PRO A 103 -2.83 -11.63 2.54
N TYR A 104 -2.53 -10.34 2.39
CA TYR A 104 -2.58 -9.37 3.49
C TYR A 104 -3.98 -8.82 3.71
N ARG A 105 -4.25 -8.45 4.97
CA ARG A 105 -5.39 -7.57 5.26
C ARG A 105 -5.16 -6.21 4.60
N SER A 106 -6.14 -5.77 3.83
CA SER A 106 -6.11 -4.46 3.18
C SER A 106 -7.37 -3.64 3.42
N ARG A 107 -7.24 -2.31 3.36
CA ARG A 107 -8.37 -1.37 3.51
C ARG A 107 -8.05 0.00 2.90
N VAL A 108 -9.09 0.67 2.38
CA VAL A 108 -9.02 2.06 1.91
C VAL A 108 -9.40 3.04 3.02
N PHE A 109 -8.72 4.19 3.09
CA PHE A 109 -8.93 5.26 4.07
C PHE A 109 -8.91 6.65 3.41
N LYS A 110 -9.40 7.65 4.14
CA LYS A 110 -9.36 9.06 3.71
C LYS A 110 -8.17 9.83 4.31
N SER A 111 -7.40 9.23 5.21
CA SER A 111 -6.16 9.85 5.67
C SER A 111 -5.11 8.84 6.10
N VAL A 112 -3.84 9.23 5.96
CA VAL A 112 -2.70 8.46 6.49
C VAL A 112 -2.82 8.27 8.01
N SER A 113 -3.40 9.25 8.73
CA SER A 113 -3.59 9.17 10.18
C SER A 113 -4.51 8.00 10.57
N GLU A 114 -5.67 7.88 9.92
CA GLU A 114 -6.62 6.78 10.14
C GLU A 114 -6.00 5.43 9.79
N ALA A 115 -5.33 5.35 8.63
CA ALA A 115 -4.64 4.14 8.19
C ALA A 115 -3.57 3.71 9.21
N ARG A 116 -2.73 4.63 9.70
CA ARG A 116 -1.73 4.33 10.73
C ARG A 116 -2.36 3.78 12.01
N ASN A 117 -3.47 4.36 12.46
CA ASN A 117 -4.16 3.89 13.66
C ASN A 117 -4.71 2.47 13.47
N TRP A 118 -5.29 2.17 12.32
CA TRP A 118 -5.73 0.81 11.98
C TRP A 118 -4.56 -0.19 11.89
N CYS A 119 -3.44 0.24 11.30
CA CYS A 119 -2.24 -0.57 11.16
C CYS A 119 -1.67 -0.97 12.52
N LYS A 120 -1.53 0.00 13.44
CA LYS A 120 -1.04 -0.23 14.81
C LYS A 120 -1.96 -1.13 15.64
N GLY A 121 -3.22 -1.31 15.23
CA GLY A 121 -4.22 -2.03 16.00
C GLY A 121 -4.69 -1.21 17.21
N PRO A 122 -5.60 -1.74 18.03
CA PRO A 122 -6.02 -1.08 19.25
C PRO A 122 -4.79 -0.80 20.11
N LYS A 123 -4.61 0.45 20.55
CA LYS A 123 -3.70 0.75 21.65
C LYS A 123 -4.25 -0.04 22.84
N PHE A 124 -3.62 -1.14 23.22
CA PHE A 124 -3.90 -1.73 24.52
C PHE A 124 -3.70 -0.62 25.54
N LYS A 125 -4.77 -0.24 26.23
CA LYS A 125 -4.62 0.47 27.50
C LYS A 125 -3.80 -0.49 28.36
N SER A 126 -2.55 -0.14 28.66
CA SER A 126 -1.84 -0.80 29.74
C SER A 126 -2.74 -0.73 30.98
N PRO A 127 -2.87 -1.83 31.75
CA PRO A 127 -3.63 -1.82 32.99
C PRO A 127 -3.09 -0.76 33.95
#